data_AF-A0A7K2L395-F1
#
_entry.id   AF-A0A7K2L395-F1
#
_cell.length_a   1.000
_cell.length_b   1.000
_cell.length_c   1.000
_cell.angle_alpha   90.00
_cell.angle_beta   90.00
_cell.angle_gamma   90.00
#
_symmetry.space_group_name_H-M   'P 1'
#
loop_
_entity.id
_entity.type
_entity.pdbx_description
1 polymer ?
#
loop_
_entity_poly.entity_id
_entity_poly.type
_entity_poly.pdbx_seq_one_letter_code
_entity_poly.pdbx_strand_id
1 'polypeptide(L)'
;DAARLAADSPAPWITARLAAGSGRSRAELDLATRAWRFGGAAAFAVLEEEWTPDAEALAWAGARLAEGWEDDERPVLRRSSGARWTVVGAEAQLRLGEDGRWWPYLKAGARWSPAGPADRDPATALATALSSAAT
;
A
#
# COMPACT_ATOMS: atom_id res chain seq x y z
N ASP A 1 -11.19 1.26 13.92
CA ASP A 1 -12.29 2.24 13.78
C ASP A 1 -11.82 3.69 13.60
N ALA A 2 -10.84 4.18 14.38
CA ALA A 2 -10.36 5.57 14.27
C ALA A 2 -10.00 6.02 12.84
N ALA A 3 -9.35 5.16 12.03
CA ALA A 3 -9.04 5.45 10.62
C ALA A 3 -10.30 5.66 9.76
N ARG A 4 -11.34 4.84 9.98
CA ARG A 4 -12.65 4.97 9.32
C ARG A 4 -13.34 6.27 9.69
N LEU A 5 -13.32 6.64 10.97
CA LEU A 5 -13.91 7.88 11.46
C LEU A 5 -13.14 9.12 10.96
N ALA A 6 -11.81 9.05 10.91
CA ALA A 6 -10.97 10.11 10.38
C ALA A 6 -11.10 10.27 8.85
N ALA A 7 -11.47 9.20 8.13
CA ALA A 7 -11.69 9.25 6.69
C ALA A 7 -12.83 10.19 6.29
N ASP A 8 -13.79 10.44 7.19
CA ASP A 8 -14.89 11.39 6.99
C ASP A 8 -14.47 12.87 7.12
N SER A 9 -13.16 13.14 7.27
CA SER A 9 -12.60 14.49 7.45
C SER A 9 -13.20 15.28 8.62
N PRO A 10 -13.23 14.71 9.85
CA PRO A 10 -13.77 15.42 11.00
C PRO A 10 -12.90 16.63 11.37
N ALA A 11 -13.44 17.53 12.19
CA ALA A 11 -12.73 18.72 12.64
C ALA A 11 -11.35 18.38 13.26
N PRO A 12 -10.31 19.23 13.12
CA PRO A 12 -8.94 18.88 13.51
C PRO A 12 -8.76 18.42 14.96
N TRP A 13 -9.54 18.97 15.89
CA TRP A 13 -9.52 18.56 17.30
C TRP A 13 -10.07 17.15 17.52
N ILE A 14 -11.04 16.71 16.70
CA ILE A 14 -11.56 15.34 16.70
C ILE A 14 -10.48 14.39 16.19
N THR A 15 -9.80 14.75 15.08
CA THR A 15 -8.69 13.96 14.55
C THR A 15 -7.57 13.80 15.58
N ALA A 16 -7.21 14.86 16.30
CA ALA A 16 -6.22 14.80 17.37
C ALA A 16 -6.65 13.83 18.50
N ARG A 17 -7.93 13.85 18.89
CA ARG A 17 -8.49 12.96 19.90
C ARG A 17 -8.56 11.50 19.41
N LEU A 18 -8.88 11.27 18.14
CA LEU A 18 -8.86 9.95 17.51
C LEU A 18 -7.43 9.37 17.46
N ALA A 19 -6.43 10.20 17.17
CA ALA A 19 -5.03 9.77 17.19
C ALA A 19 -4.61 9.34 18.61
N ALA A 20 -4.82 10.23 19.59
CA ALA A 20 -4.51 9.94 21.00
C ALA A 20 -5.25 8.71 21.53
N GLY A 21 -6.56 8.60 21.27
CA GLY A 21 -7.39 7.48 21.74
C GLY A 21 -7.08 6.15 21.06
N SER A 22 -6.39 6.16 19.92
CA SER A 22 -5.97 4.95 19.22
C SER A 22 -4.50 4.59 19.43
N GLY A 23 -3.79 5.34 20.30
CA GLY A 23 -2.36 5.15 20.57
C GLY A 23 -1.45 5.50 19.38
N ARG A 24 -1.97 6.23 18.38
CA ARG A 24 -1.25 6.60 17.16
C ARG A 24 -0.81 8.05 17.20
N SER A 25 0.34 8.34 16.60
CA SER A 25 0.70 9.71 16.22
C SER A 25 -0.22 10.22 15.12
N ARG A 26 -0.29 11.54 14.95
CA ARG A 26 -1.10 12.16 13.87
C ARG A 26 -0.70 11.63 12.49
N ALA A 27 0.60 11.50 12.24
CA ALA A 27 1.11 10.99 10.97
C ALA A 27 0.71 9.52 10.72
N GLU A 28 0.68 8.68 11.75
CA GLU A 28 0.20 7.29 11.63
C GLU A 28 -1.31 7.24 11.36
N LEU A 29 -2.09 8.10 12.03
CA LEU A 29 -3.52 8.22 11.74
C LEU A 29 -3.78 8.72 10.32
N ASP A 30 -2.98 9.66 9.82
CA ASP A 30 -3.10 10.18 8.45
C ASP A 30 -2.82 9.08 7.41
N LEU A 31 -1.79 8.25 7.63
CA LEU A 31 -1.48 7.07 6.79
C LEU A 31 -2.61 6.04 6.82
N ALA A 32 -3.09 5.70 8.02
CA ALA A 32 -4.21 4.79 8.22
C ALA A 32 -5.49 5.28 7.54
N THR A 33 -5.77 6.58 7.64
CA THR A 33 -6.91 7.23 7.01
C THR A 33 -6.79 7.20 5.48
N ARG A 34 -5.60 7.47 4.95
CA ARG A 34 -5.33 7.39 3.51
C ARG A 34 -5.51 5.97 2.99
N ALA A 35 -4.99 4.95 3.68
CA ALA A 35 -5.24 3.55 3.34
C ALA A 35 -6.74 3.25 3.32
N TRP A 36 -7.46 3.63 4.39
CA TRP A 36 -8.91 3.42 4.48
C TRP A 36 -9.68 4.09 3.33
N ARG A 37 -9.27 5.27 2.88
CA ARG A 37 -9.90 5.95 1.74
C ARG A 37 -9.69 5.22 0.42
N PHE A 38 -8.53 4.58 0.22
CA PHE A 38 -8.24 3.86 -1.01
C PHE A 38 -8.89 2.49 -1.11
N GLY A 39 -9.21 1.85 0.01
CA GLY A 39 -9.77 0.50 -0.03
C GLY A 39 -10.32 -0.06 1.27
N GLY A 40 -10.68 0.83 2.21
CA GLY A 40 -11.31 0.47 3.47
C GLY A 40 -10.46 -0.49 4.30
N ALA A 41 -11.12 -1.53 4.80
CA ALA A 41 -10.50 -2.51 5.69
C ALA A 41 -9.35 -3.29 5.02
N ALA A 42 -9.47 -3.65 3.73
CA ALA A 42 -8.44 -4.40 3.03
C ALA A 42 -7.14 -3.58 2.89
N ALA A 43 -7.27 -2.31 2.48
CA ALA A 43 -6.13 -1.40 2.40
C ALA A 43 -5.48 -1.15 3.77
N PHE A 44 -6.30 -1.05 4.82
CA PHE A 44 -5.83 -0.84 6.18
C PHE A 44 -5.09 -2.07 6.72
N ALA A 45 -5.59 -3.29 6.46
CA ALA A 45 -4.90 -4.53 6.80
C ALA A 45 -3.53 -4.60 6.11
N VAL A 46 -3.43 -4.26 4.82
CA VAL A 46 -2.14 -4.23 4.09
C VAL A 46 -1.16 -3.18 4.60
N LEU A 47 -1.66 -2.10 5.22
CA LEU A 47 -0.82 -1.08 5.86
C LEU A 47 -0.23 -1.61 7.17
N GLU A 48 -1.08 -2.13 8.06
CA GLU A 48 -0.75 -2.48 9.44
C GLU A 48 -0.11 -3.87 9.55
N GLU A 49 -0.59 -4.81 8.74
CA GLU A 49 -0.25 -6.22 8.85
C GLU A 49 0.80 -6.59 7.79
N GLU A 50 1.75 -7.42 8.21
CA GLU A 50 2.63 -8.14 7.30
C GLU A 50 2.20 -9.60 7.30
N TRP A 51 1.52 -10.03 6.25
CA TRP A 51 1.19 -11.42 6.05
C TRP A 51 2.25 -12.11 5.17
N THR A 52 2.41 -13.40 5.37
CA THR A 52 3.34 -14.24 4.61
C THR A 52 2.54 -15.16 3.70
N PRO A 53 2.58 -14.95 2.36
CA PRO A 53 1.91 -15.84 1.44
C PRO A 53 2.55 -17.22 1.42
N ASP A 54 1.74 -18.25 1.17
CA ASP A 54 2.23 -19.60 0.94
C ASP A 54 2.93 -19.72 -0.43
N ALA A 55 3.53 -20.88 -0.69
CA ALA A 55 4.30 -21.10 -1.91
C ALA A 55 3.45 -20.96 -3.18
N GLU A 56 2.17 -21.34 -3.13
CA GLU A 56 1.24 -21.24 -4.24
C GLU A 56 0.89 -19.77 -4.55
N ALA A 57 0.54 -18.99 -3.53
CA ALA A 57 0.30 -17.56 -3.67
C ALA A 57 1.55 -16.81 -4.14
N LEU A 58 2.75 -17.21 -3.70
CA LEU A 58 4.01 -16.65 -4.19
C LEU A 58 4.27 -17.00 -5.66
N ALA A 59 3.99 -18.23 -6.09
CA ALA A 59 4.13 -18.64 -7.48
C ALA A 59 3.15 -17.87 -8.39
N TRP A 60 1.89 -17.75 -7.96
CA TRP A 60 0.87 -16.95 -8.65
C TRP A 60 1.28 -15.47 -8.73
N ALA A 61 1.77 -14.90 -7.63
CA ALA A 61 2.21 -13.51 -7.60
C ALA A 61 3.42 -13.30 -8.52
N GLY A 62 4.37 -14.24 -8.53
CA GLY A 62 5.51 -14.22 -9.44
C GLY A 62 5.10 -14.27 -10.91
N ALA A 63 4.15 -15.12 -11.27
CA ALA A 63 3.60 -15.18 -12.62
C ALA A 63 2.92 -13.85 -13.01
N ARG A 64 2.11 -13.27 -12.11
CA ARG A 64 1.47 -11.96 -12.37
C ARG A 64 2.45 -10.82 -12.51
N LEU A 65 3.53 -10.82 -11.72
CA LEU A 65 4.60 -9.82 -11.87
C LEU A 65 5.36 -10.00 -13.19
N ALA A 66 5.53 -11.24 -13.66
CA ALA A 66 6.12 -11.50 -14.97
C ALA A 66 5.19 -11.05 -16.11
N GLU A 67 3.89 -11.26 -16.00
CA GLU A 67 2.92 -10.90 -17.04
C GLU A 67 2.56 -9.41 -17.08
N GLY A 68 2.85 -8.65 -16.01
CA GLY A 68 2.42 -7.25 -15.89
C GLY A 68 3.10 -6.28 -16.87
N TRP A 69 4.27 -6.63 -17.40
CA TRP A 69 5.06 -5.77 -18.29
C TRP A 69 5.64 -6.58 -19.45
N GLU A 70 5.77 -5.94 -20.61
CA GLU A 70 6.67 -6.39 -21.67
C GLU A 70 8.12 -6.42 -21.13
N ASP A 71 8.94 -7.37 -21.59
CA ASP A 71 10.24 -7.64 -20.96
C ASP A 71 11.19 -6.42 -20.97
N ASP A 72 11.10 -5.53 -21.95
CA ASP A 72 11.90 -4.29 -22.04
C ASP A 72 11.41 -3.16 -21.12
N GLU A 73 10.19 -3.24 -20.59
CA GLU A 73 9.59 -2.21 -19.71
C GLU A 73 9.50 -2.65 -18.25
N ARG A 74 9.85 -3.91 -17.94
CA ARG A 74 9.67 -4.47 -16.61
C ARG A 74 10.65 -3.85 -15.61
N PRO A 75 10.16 -3.21 -14.52
CA PRO A 75 11.02 -2.77 -13.45
C PRO A 75 11.61 -3.95 -12.69
N VAL A 76 12.85 -3.81 -12.22
CA VAL A 76 13.47 -4.82 -11.36
C VAL A 76 12.81 -4.76 -9.99
N LEU A 77 12.04 -5.78 -9.63
CA LEU A 77 11.35 -5.89 -8.35
C LEU A 77 12.10 -6.82 -7.40
N ARG A 78 12.53 -6.29 -6.25
CA ARG A 78 13.09 -7.07 -5.17
C ARG A 78 12.01 -7.42 -4.16
N ARG A 79 11.72 -8.71 -4.03
CA ARG A 79 10.87 -9.19 -2.94
C ARG A 79 11.54 -8.88 -1.58
N SER A 80 10.74 -8.31 -0.69
CA SER A 80 11.07 -8.05 0.72
C SER A 80 10.35 -9.09 1.60
N SER A 81 10.31 -8.89 2.92
CA SER A 81 9.55 -9.77 3.81
C SER A 81 8.07 -9.88 3.41
N GLY A 82 7.51 -11.08 3.57
CA GLY A 82 6.10 -11.37 3.32
C GLY A 82 5.66 -11.13 1.87
N ALA A 83 4.54 -10.41 1.74
CA ALA A 83 3.83 -10.11 0.50
C ALA A 83 4.23 -8.74 -0.10
N ARG A 84 5.51 -8.36 -0.07
CA ARG A 84 5.99 -7.02 -0.43
C ARG A 84 7.09 -7.08 -1.49
N TRP A 85 6.98 -6.25 -2.52
CA TRP A 85 7.94 -6.14 -3.63
C TRP A 85 8.33 -4.69 -3.84
N THR A 86 9.61 -4.37 -3.67
CA THR A 86 10.14 -3.01 -3.79
C THR A 86 10.83 -2.86 -5.15
N VAL A 87 10.55 -1.77 -5.85
CA VAL A 87 11.24 -1.44 -7.10
C VAL A 87 12.68 -1.06 -6.79
N VAL A 88 13.61 -1.70 -7.47
CA VAL A 88 15.04 -1.36 -7.37
C VAL A 88 15.27 -0.05 -8.13
N GLY A 89 15.86 0.93 -7.45
CA GLY A 89 16.14 2.25 -8.04
C GLY A 89 14.98 3.25 -7.94
N ALA A 90 13.84 2.88 -7.35
CA ALA A 90 12.74 3.80 -7.09
C ALA A 90 12.18 3.66 -5.67
N GLU A 91 11.59 4.72 -5.15
CA GLU A 91 10.93 4.74 -3.85
C GLU A 91 9.48 4.20 -3.92
N ALA A 92 9.28 3.11 -4.67
CA ALA A 92 7.97 2.51 -4.90
C ALA A 92 7.94 1.04 -4.47
N GLN A 93 6.82 0.61 -3.90
CA GLN A 93 6.60 -0.74 -3.42
C GLN A 93 5.18 -1.20 -3.78
N LEU A 94 5.08 -2.45 -4.22
CA LEU A 94 3.83 -3.18 -4.38
C LEU A 94 3.64 -4.11 -3.19
N ARG A 95 2.44 -4.09 -2.61
CA ARG A 95 2.05 -5.04 -1.56
C ARG A 95 0.87 -5.88 -2.05
N LEU A 96 1.00 -7.20 -1.99
CA LEU A 96 -0.12 -8.08 -2.27
C LEU A 96 -0.98 -8.18 -1.01
N GLY A 97 -2.29 -7.93 -1.13
CA GLY A 97 -3.24 -8.21 -0.08
C GLY A 97 -3.72 -9.67 -0.11
N GLU A 98 -4.26 -10.15 1.00
CA GLU A 98 -4.92 -11.46 1.06
C GLU A 98 -6.15 -11.54 0.12
N ASP A 99 -6.65 -10.38 -0.32
CA ASP A 99 -7.68 -10.24 -1.33
C ASP A 99 -7.20 -10.49 -2.77
N GLY A 100 -5.91 -10.80 -2.94
CA GLY A 100 -5.29 -11.04 -4.24
C GLY A 100 -5.08 -9.76 -5.06
N ARG A 101 -5.16 -8.58 -4.44
CA ARG A 101 -4.95 -7.29 -5.12
C ARG A 101 -3.60 -6.68 -4.76
N TRP A 102 -3.06 -5.92 -5.70
CA TRP A 102 -1.82 -5.18 -5.60
C TRP A 102 -2.08 -3.76 -5.11
N TRP A 103 -1.55 -3.45 -3.94
CA TRP A 103 -1.65 -2.15 -3.31
C TRP A 103 -0.37 -1.35 -3.56
N PRO A 104 -0.48 -0.15 -4.17
CA PRO A 104 0.67 0.68 -4.44
C PRO A 104 1.08 1.52 -3.23
N TYR A 105 2.37 1.54 -2.95
CA TYR A 105 2.98 2.31 -1.89
C TYR A 105 4.17 3.10 -2.43
N LEU A 106 4.37 4.29 -1.87
CA LEU A 106 5.53 5.14 -2.08
C LEU A 106 6.26 5.38 -0.77
N LYS A 107 7.57 5.51 -0.82
CA LYS A 107 8.37 5.90 0.34
C LYS A 107 8.39 7.43 0.43
N ALA A 108 7.92 7.95 1.56
CA ALA A 108 8.03 9.35 1.93
C ALA A 108 8.97 9.45 3.15
N GLY A 109 10.24 9.77 2.90
CA GLY A 109 11.29 9.76 3.91
C GLY A 109 11.54 8.36 4.47
N ALA A 110 11.27 8.14 5.75
CA ALA A 110 11.47 6.84 6.41
C ALA A 110 10.25 5.91 6.34
N ARG A 111 9.11 6.36 5.80
CA ARG A 111 7.81 5.66 5.91
C ARG A 111 7.23 5.34 4.54
N TRP A 112 6.54 4.21 4.45
CA TRP A 112 5.75 3.83 3.29
C TRP A 112 4.33 4.41 3.42
N SER A 113 3.88 5.16 2.43
CA SER A 113 2.53 5.68 2.31
C SER A 113 1.78 4.95 1.21
N PRO A 114 0.50 4.59 1.43
CA PRO A 114 -0.38 4.20 0.33
C PRO A 114 -0.38 5.30 -0.73
N ALA A 115 -0.32 4.92 -2.00
CA ALA A 115 -0.22 5.86 -3.12
C ALA A 115 -1.46 5.83 -4.04
N GLY A 116 -2.38 4.89 -3.82
CA GLY A 116 -3.59 4.76 -4.63
C GLY A 116 -4.45 3.56 -4.25
N PRO A 117 -5.57 3.36 -4.96
CA PRO A 117 -6.40 2.16 -4.85
C PRO A 117 -5.63 0.92 -5.31
N ALA A 118 -6.11 -0.25 -4.88
CA ALA A 118 -5.58 -1.52 -5.35
C ALA A 118 -6.01 -1.85 -6.77
N ASP A 119 -5.15 -2.55 -7.50
CA ASP A 119 -5.46 -3.14 -8.79
C ASP A 119 -5.18 -4.65 -8.79
N ARG A 120 -5.76 -5.39 -9.73
CA ARG A 120 -5.42 -6.81 -9.97
C ARG A 120 -4.15 -6.95 -10.82
N ASP A 121 -3.84 -5.93 -11.61
CA ASP A 121 -2.63 -5.84 -12.40
C ASP A 121 -1.54 -5.08 -11.61
N PRO A 122 -0.39 -5.72 -11.33
CA PRO A 122 0.70 -5.06 -10.64
C PRO A 122 1.29 -3.87 -11.40
N ALA A 123 1.22 -3.86 -12.73
CA ALA A 123 1.75 -2.75 -13.53
C ALA A 123 0.90 -1.50 -13.40
N THR A 124 -0.42 -1.64 -13.52
CA THR A 124 -1.38 -0.55 -13.27
C THR A 124 -1.28 -0.02 -11.84
N ALA A 125 -1.15 -0.90 -10.85
CA ALA A 125 -0.92 -0.48 -9.47
C ALA A 125 0.38 0.33 -9.34
N LEU A 126 1.49 -0.15 -9.90
CA LEU A 126 2.77 0.56 -9.81
C LEU A 126 2.74 1.90 -10.53
N ALA A 127 2.15 1.99 -11.72
CA ALA A 127 1.99 3.23 -12.46
C ALA A 127 1.20 4.28 -11.64
N THR A 128 0.18 3.84 -10.90
CA THR A 128 -0.56 4.70 -9.96
C THR A 128 0.36 5.26 -8.87
N ALA A 129 1.23 4.41 -8.31
CA ALA A 129 2.22 4.86 -7.33
C ALA A 129 3.15 5.92 -7.93
N LEU A 130 3.73 5.66 -9.10
CA LEU A 130 4.68 6.56 -9.74
C LEU A 130 4.04 7.89 -10.15
N SER A 131 2.78 7.89 -10.58
CA SER A 131 2.01 9.10 -10.89
C SER A 131 1.74 9.93 -9.62
N SER A 132 1.42 9.28 -8.50
CA SER A 132 1.20 9.97 -7.22
C SER A 132 2.47 10.62 -6.66
N ALA A 133 3.67 10.19 -7.08
CA ALA A 133 4.94 10.81 -6.66
C ALA A 133 5.23 12.12 -7.41
N ALA A 134 4.58 12.35 -8.55
CA ALA A 134 4.76 13.54 -9.38
C ALA A 134 3.89 14.73 -8.94
N THR A 135 3.10 14.58 -7.87
CA THR A 135 2.17 15.59 -7.32
C THR A 135 2.65 16.11 -5.97
#